data_AF-V5SIG3-F1
#
_entry.id   AF-V5SIG3-F1
#
_cell.length_a   1.000
_cell.length_b   1.000
_cell.length_c   1.000
_cell.angle_alpha   90.00
_cell.angle_beta   90.00
_cell.angle_gamma   90.00
#
_symmetry.space_group_name_H-M   'P 1'
#
loop_
_entity.id
_entity.type
_entity.pdbx_description
1 polymer ?
#
loop_
_entity_poly.entity_id
_entity_poly.type
_entity_poly.pdbx_seq_one_letter_code
_entity_poly.pdbx_strand_id
1 'polypeptide(L)'
;MIDEGVYGLSFEAPDIPGGGRSASGEGLAVFRGGLILGSDPHGGVFRGRYHYDPACGEAVVEVQLAIPPHGVLLTGLAVGPEGAFVDVSGRFCPRHPISSAVVDIAGAPVAVELRFMGPLAK
;
A
#
# COMPACT_ATOMS: atom_id res chain seq x y z
N MET A 1 -17.09 2.47 0.51
CA MET A 1 -16.53 1.78 -0.67
C MET A 1 -15.36 2.61 -1.19
N ILE A 2 -14.28 1.99 -1.67
CA ILE A 2 -13.21 2.71 -2.40
C ILE A 2 -13.71 2.96 -3.82
N ASP A 3 -13.65 4.22 -4.27
CA ASP A 3 -14.06 4.61 -5.62
C ASP A 3 -13.08 4.07 -6.68
N GLU A 4 -13.57 3.84 -7.90
CA GLU A 4 -12.66 3.52 -9.01
C GLU A 4 -11.92 4.80 -9.44
N GLY A 5 -10.61 4.69 -9.65
CA GLY A 5 -9.79 5.87 -9.92
C GLY A 5 -8.31 5.68 -9.75
N VAL A 6 -7.61 6.80 -9.85
CA VAL A 6 -6.21 6.95 -9.53
C VAL A 6 -6.08 7.45 -8.10
N TYR A 7 -5.17 6.84 -7.35
CA TYR A 7 -4.90 7.15 -5.96
C TYR A 7 -3.42 7.43 -5.76
N GLY A 8 -3.11 8.51 -5.05
CA GLY A 8 -1.81 8.73 -4.45
C GLY A 8 -1.71 7.95 -3.15
N LEU A 9 -0.56 7.34 -2.90
CA LEU A 9 -0.26 6.61 -1.69
C LEU A 9 0.79 7.36 -0.88
N SER A 10 0.61 7.42 0.44
CA SER A 10 1.69 7.74 1.38
C SER A 10 1.87 6.58 2.35
N PHE A 11 3.12 6.33 2.72
CA PHE A 11 3.53 5.29 3.64
C PHE A 11 4.36 5.89 4.75
N GLU A 12 4.11 5.50 6.00
CA GLU A 12 4.93 5.89 7.14
C GLU A 12 5.23 4.65 7.99
N ALA A 13 6.51 4.31 8.12
CA ALA A 13 6.98 3.31 9.07
C ALA A 13 7.39 3.99 10.38
N PRO A 14 7.09 3.37 11.54
CA PRO A 14 7.52 3.89 12.83
C PRO A 14 9.04 3.86 12.95
N ASP A 15 9.57 4.69 13.85
CA ASP A 15 11.00 4.76 14.15
C ASP A 15 11.56 3.38 14.51
N ILE A 16 12.64 3.00 13.83
CA ILE A 16 13.41 1.81 14.18
C ILE A 16 14.24 2.17 15.42
N PRO A 17 14.14 1.43 16.54
CA PRO A 17 14.92 1.73 17.74
C PRO A 17 16.43 1.73 17.43
N GLY A 18 17.08 2.89 17.60
CA GLY A 18 18.53 3.06 17.38
C GLY A 18 18.94 3.64 16.03
N GLY A 19 18.00 3.91 15.11
CA GLY A 19 18.22 4.59 13.84
C GLY A 19 17.25 5.76 13.68
N GLY A 20 17.77 6.98 13.51
CA GLY A 20 16.96 8.19 13.53
C GLY A 20 15.93 8.31 12.38
N ARG A 21 14.83 8.99 12.72
CA ARG A 21 13.72 9.53 11.93
C ARG A 21 12.85 8.52 11.17
N SER A 22 11.55 8.69 11.30
CA SER A 22 10.51 7.88 10.65
C SER A 22 10.74 7.86 9.15
N ALA A 23 10.69 6.65 8.56
CA ALA A 23 10.83 6.49 7.13
C ALA A 23 9.46 6.72 6.47
N SER A 24 9.42 7.62 5.49
CA SER A 24 8.24 7.90 4.69
C SER A 24 8.46 7.55 3.22
N GLY A 25 7.41 7.08 2.54
CA GLY A 25 7.43 6.78 1.12
C GLY A 25 6.15 7.23 0.42
N GLU A 26 6.18 7.24 -0.91
CA GLU A 26 5.03 7.57 -1.74
C GLU A 26 4.84 6.53 -2.84
N GLY A 27 3.63 6.46 -3.40
CA GLY A 27 3.32 5.59 -4.52
C GLY A 27 2.06 6.03 -5.27
N LEU A 28 1.74 5.29 -6.33
CA LEU A 28 0.54 5.51 -7.12
C LEU A 28 -0.17 4.17 -7.35
N ALA A 29 -1.50 4.19 -7.24
CA ALA A 29 -2.34 3.04 -7.49
C ALA A 29 -3.53 3.37 -8.38
N VAL A 30 -3.99 2.37 -9.12
CA VAL A 30 -5.23 2.37 -9.88
C VAL A 30 -6.15 1.31 -9.32
N PHE A 31 -7.38 1.71 -9.00
CA PHE A 31 -8.46 0.84 -8.56
C PHE A 31 -9.52 0.75 -9.66
N ARG A 32 -9.82 -0.48 -10.12
CA ARG A 32 -10.85 -0.73 -11.13
C ARG A 32 -11.41 -2.14 -11.03
N GLY A 33 -12.73 -2.28 -11.01
CA GLY A 33 -13.41 -3.57 -11.09
C GLY A 33 -13.02 -4.56 -9.99
N GLY A 34 -12.75 -4.08 -8.78
CA GLY A 34 -12.27 -4.90 -7.66
C GLY A 34 -10.80 -5.31 -7.77
N LEU A 35 -10.03 -4.76 -8.71
CA LEU A 35 -8.60 -4.96 -8.88
C LEU A 35 -7.81 -3.70 -8.51
N ILE A 36 -6.64 -3.91 -7.92
CA ILE A 36 -5.66 -2.86 -7.64
C ILE A 36 -4.35 -3.19 -8.35
N LEU A 37 -3.76 -2.17 -8.97
CA LEU A 37 -2.41 -2.18 -9.53
C LEU A 37 -1.72 -0.87 -9.15
N GLY A 38 -0.47 -0.94 -8.70
CA GLY A 38 0.30 0.27 -8.50
C GLY A 38 1.79 0.01 -8.30
N SER A 39 2.51 1.09 -8.06
CA SER A 39 3.96 1.07 -7.88
C SER A 39 4.45 2.25 -7.04
N ASP A 40 5.68 2.14 -6.57
CA ASP A 40 6.44 3.23 -5.94
C ASP A 40 7.62 3.70 -6.84
N PRO A 41 8.25 4.84 -6.54
CA PRO A 41 9.43 5.34 -7.27
C PRO A 41 10.67 4.43 -7.20
N HIS A 42 10.71 3.46 -6.29
CA HIS A 42 11.84 2.55 -6.09
C HIS A 42 11.69 1.24 -6.88
N GLY A 43 10.62 1.10 -7.66
CA GLY A 43 10.37 -0.06 -8.51
C GLY A 43 9.59 -1.18 -7.81
N GLY A 44 9.10 -0.95 -6.60
CA GLY A 44 8.11 -1.84 -5.97
C GLY A 44 6.81 -1.82 -6.77
N VAL A 45 6.27 -3.00 -7.06
CA VAL A 45 5.00 -3.15 -7.78
C VAL A 45 4.04 -3.96 -6.95
N PHE A 46 2.84 -3.44 -6.69
CA PHE A 46 1.81 -4.16 -5.97
C PHE A 46 0.60 -4.44 -6.84
N ARG A 47 0.08 -5.67 -6.74
CA ARG A 47 -1.06 -6.17 -7.53
C ARG A 47 -1.98 -6.98 -6.64
N GLY A 48 -3.29 -6.81 -6.81
CA GLY A 48 -4.23 -7.62 -6.06
C GLY A 48 -5.68 -7.23 -6.24
N ARG A 49 -6.44 -7.37 -5.17
CA ARG A 49 -7.89 -7.19 -5.15
C ARG A 49 -8.34 -6.27 -4.03
N TYR A 50 -9.50 -5.68 -4.21
CA TYR A 50 -10.19 -4.97 -3.16
C TYR A 50 -11.68 -5.26 -3.20
N HIS A 51 -12.31 -5.27 -2.04
CA HIS A 51 -13.76 -5.40 -1.90
C HIS A 51 -14.25 -4.62 -0.68
N TYR A 52 -15.55 -4.35 -0.62
CA TYR A 52 -16.17 -3.71 0.52
C TYR A 52 -16.78 -4.78 1.44
N ASP A 53 -16.44 -4.73 2.72
CA ASP A 53 -17.05 -5.54 3.77
C ASP A 53 -18.16 -4.74 4.46
N PRO A 54 -19.44 -5.03 4.18
CA PRO A 54 -20.56 -4.29 4.75
C PRO A 54 -20.76 -4.55 6.25
N ALA A 55 -20.23 -5.65 6.81
CA ALA A 55 -20.39 -5.95 8.22
C ALA A 55 -19.56 -5.00 9.10
N CYS A 56 -18.38 -4.62 8.62
CA CYS A 56 -17.47 -3.70 9.31
C CYS A 56 -17.52 -2.27 8.76
N GLY A 57 -18.10 -2.05 7.57
CA GLY A 57 -18.12 -0.75 6.92
C GLY A 57 -16.76 -0.35 6.32
N GLU A 58 -15.90 -1.33 6.03
CA GLU A 58 -14.50 -1.14 5.65
C GLU A 58 -14.24 -1.67 4.24
N ALA A 59 -13.22 -1.13 3.57
CA ALA A 59 -12.68 -1.72 2.36
C ALA A 59 -11.52 -2.65 2.73
N VAL A 60 -11.60 -3.90 2.29
CA VAL A 60 -10.52 -4.87 2.41
C VAL A 60 -9.69 -4.80 1.14
N VAL A 61 -8.39 -4.57 1.28
CA VAL A 61 -7.42 -4.50 0.19
C VAL A 61 -6.37 -5.56 0.43
N GLU A 62 -6.14 -6.41 -0.56
CA GLU A 62 -5.19 -7.53 -0.50
C GLU A 62 -4.29 -7.45 -1.72
N VAL A 63 -2.99 -7.29 -1.51
CA VAL A 63 -2.01 -7.14 -2.59
C VAL A 63 -0.82 -8.04 -2.37
N GLN A 64 -0.22 -8.47 -3.46
CA GLN A 64 1.14 -8.97 -3.47
C GLN A 64 2.06 -7.85 -3.92
N LEU A 65 3.01 -7.49 -3.07
CA LEU A 65 4.11 -6.57 -3.35
C LEU A 65 5.30 -7.36 -3.91
N ALA A 66 5.67 -7.07 -5.14
CA ALA A 66 6.91 -7.52 -5.76
C ALA A 66 8.02 -6.50 -5.47
N ILE A 67 9.09 -6.97 -4.82
CA ILE A 67 10.25 -6.18 -4.43
C ILE A 67 11.40 -6.52 -5.38
N PRO A 68 12.04 -5.53 -6.03
CA PRO A 68 13.13 -5.80 -6.98
C PRO A 68 14.36 -6.42 -6.29
N PRO A 69 15.26 -7.07 -7.04
CA PRO A 69 16.57 -7.48 -6.57
C PRO A 69 17.28 -6.40 -5.78
N HIS A 70 17.85 -6.77 -4.62
CA HIS A 70 18.55 -5.86 -3.73
C HIS A 70 17.71 -4.67 -3.20
N GLY A 71 16.38 -4.72 -3.34
CA GLY A 71 15.49 -3.73 -2.78
C GLY A 71 15.58 -3.66 -1.26
N VAL A 72 15.28 -2.49 -0.71
CA VAL A 72 15.17 -2.27 0.73
C VAL A 72 13.79 -1.70 0.99
N LEU A 73 13.00 -2.37 1.83
CA LEU A 73 11.69 -1.87 2.24
C LEU A 73 11.86 -0.64 3.12
N LEU A 74 10.79 0.17 3.17
CA LEU A 74 10.67 1.29 4.12
C LEU A 74 10.96 0.88 5.57
N THR A 75 10.68 -0.39 5.90
CA THR A 75 10.90 -1.01 7.21
C THR A 75 12.37 -1.36 7.48
N GLY A 76 13.28 -1.12 6.53
CA GLY A 76 14.70 -1.47 6.60
C GLY A 76 15.03 -2.90 6.20
N LEU A 77 14.02 -3.73 5.89
CA LEU A 77 14.24 -5.10 5.45
C LEU A 77 14.82 -5.12 4.03
N ALA A 78 16.04 -5.64 3.88
CA ALA A 78 16.70 -5.82 2.60
C ALA A 78 16.37 -7.18 1.99
N VAL A 79 16.06 -7.20 0.68
CA VAL A 79 15.86 -8.44 -0.08
C VAL A 79 17.12 -8.84 -0.84
N GLY A 80 17.23 -10.15 -1.13
CA GLY A 80 18.38 -10.72 -1.83
C GLY A 80 18.44 -10.41 -3.33
N PRO A 81 19.40 -11.03 -4.06
CA PRO A 81 19.57 -10.83 -5.51
C PRO A 81 18.39 -11.32 -6.36
N GLU A 82 17.53 -12.18 -5.81
CA GLU A 82 16.35 -12.70 -6.52
C GLU A 82 15.12 -11.79 -6.37
N GLY A 83 15.21 -10.74 -5.55
CA GLY A 83 14.04 -9.98 -5.11
C GLY A 83 13.19 -10.78 -4.12
N ALA A 84 11.96 -10.33 -3.88
CA ALA A 84 11.00 -11.05 -3.05
C ALA A 84 9.55 -10.67 -3.37
N PHE A 85 8.62 -11.48 -2.85
CA PHE A 85 7.20 -11.17 -2.84
C PHE A 85 6.69 -11.14 -1.40
N VAL A 86 5.85 -10.16 -1.08
CA VAL A 86 5.19 -10.02 0.23
C VAL A 86 3.70 -9.83 0.00
N ASP A 87 2.89 -10.70 0.60
CA ASP A 87 1.45 -10.51 0.63
C ASP A 87 1.09 -9.53 1.76
N VAL A 88 0.32 -8.50 1.44
CA VAL A 88 -0.09 -7.42 2.34
C VAL A 88 -1.60 -7.32 2.31
N SER A 89 -2.22 -7.28 3.49
CA SER A 89 -3.66 -7.05 3.64
C SER A 89 -3.91 -5.87 4.55
N GLY A 90 -4.89 -5.04 4.19
CA GLY A 90 -5.27 -3.87 4.94
C GLY A 90 -6.78 -3.65 4.92
N ARG A 91 -7.30 -3.15 6.05
CA ARG A 91 -8.69 -2.72 6.18
C ARG A 91 -8.70 -1.22 6.28
N PHE A 92 -9.28 -0.58 5.27
CA PHE A 92 -9.33 0.87 5.14
C PHE A 92 -10.71 1.36 5.49
N CYS A 93 -10.78 2.34 6.38
CA CYS A 93 -12.00 3.12 6.58
C CYS A 93 -12.21 3.99 5.33
N PRO A 94 -13.20 3.72 4.47
CA PRO A 94 -13.38 4.45 3.24
C PRO A 94 -13.94 5.84 3.57
N ARG A 95 -13.05 6.83 3.62
CA ARG A 95 -13.40 8.25 3.72
C ARG A 95 -12.92 8.93 2.44
N HIS A 96 -13.76 9.80 1.89
CA HIS A 96 -13.39 10.59 0.73
C HIS A 96 -12.91 11.97 1.21
N PRO A 97 -11.78 12.51 0.73
CA PRO A 97 -10.91 11.98 -0.34
C PRO A 97 -9.75 11.11 0.16
N ILE A 98 -9.60 10.91 1.47
CA ILE A 98 -8.48 10.16 2.07
C ILE A 98 -9.01 8.99 2.89
N SER A 99 -8.57 7.78 2.55
CA SER A 99 -8.81 6.57 3.35
C SER A 99 -7.48 6.12 3.95
N SER A 100 -7.48 5.64 5.20
CA SER A 100 -6.25 5.25 5.89
C SER A 100 -6.36 3.87 6.55
N ALA A 101 -5.22 3.21 6.71
CA ALA A 101 -5.08 1.96 7.44
C ALA A 101 -3.68 1.85 8.05
N VAL A 102 -3.53 0.97 9.03
CA VAL A 102 -2.22 0.44 9.42
C VAL A 102 -2.16 -1.01 8.95
N VAL A 103 -1.15 -1.36 8.17
CA VAL A 103 -0.93 -2.71 7.63
C VAL A 103 0.35 -3.29 8.21
N ASP A 104 0.43 -4.62 8.26
CA ASP A 104 1.69 -5.31 8.56
C ASP A 104 2.43 -5.60 7.26
N ILE A 105 3.71 -5.23 7.20
CA ILE A 105 4.61 -5.58 6.10
C ILE A 105 5.82 -6.28 6.69
N ALA A 106 5.87 -7.60 6.52
CA ALA A 106 6.93 -8.45 7.01
C ALA A 106 7.20 -8.30 8.53
N GLY A 107 6.13 -8.19 9.33
CA GLY A 107 6.19 -8.06 10.79
C GLY A 107 6.37 -6.63 11.30
N ALA A 108 6.39 -5.64 10.42
CA ALA A 108 6.49 -4.22 10.78
C ALA A 108 5.19 -3.48 10.44
N PRO A 109 4.61 -2.72 11.38
CA PRO A 109 3.41 -1.93 11.10
C PRO A 109 3.78 -0.71 10.24
N VAL A 110 2.98 -0.45 9.21
CA VAL A 110 3.14 0.69 8.29
C VAL A 110 1.80 1.40 8.16
N ALA A 111 1.78 2.70 8.43
CA ALA A 111 0.60 3.52 8.16
C ALA A 111 0.52 3.82 6.66
N VAL A 112 -0.67 3.68 6.09
CA VAL A 112 -0.93 3.87 4.65
C VAL A 112 -2.11 4.81 4.49
N GLU A 113 -1.95 5.85 3.67
CA GLU A 113 -3.06 6.66 3.19
C GLU A 113 -3.29 6.45 1.69
N LEU A 114 -4.57 6.38 1.30
CA LEU A 114 -5.05 6.38 -0.07
C LEU A 114 -5.74 7.71 -0.32
N ARG A 115 -5.15 8.57 -1.15
CA ARG A 115 -5.72 9.86 -1.55
C ARG A 115 -6.27 9.77 -2.96
N PHE A 116 -7.58 9.95 -3.12
CA PHE A 116 -8.21 9.98 -4.44
C PHE A 116 -7.70 11.16 -5.26
N MET A 117 -7.13 10.89 -6.43
CA MET A 117 -6.59 11.91 -7.35
C MET A 117 -7.55 12.21 -8.51
N GLY A 118 -8.39 11.25 -8.88
CA GLY A 118 -9.38 11.43 -9.92
C GLY A 118 -9.93 10.12 -10.48
N PRO A 119 -11.08 10.19 -11.18
CA PRO A 119 -11.68 9.02 -11.81
C PRO A 119 -10.86 8.55 -13.02
N LEU A 120 -11.03 7.29 -13.40
CA LEU A 120 -10.52 6.79 -14.68
C LEU A 120 -11.37 7.33 -15.84
N ALA A 121 -10.72 7.58 -16.98
CA ALA A 121 -11.45 7.86 -18.22
C ALA A 121 -12.34 6.67 -18.59
N LYS A 122 -13.53 6.97 -19.11
CA LYS A 122 -14.49 5.96 -19.57
C LYS A 122 -14.01 5.27 -20.84
#